data_AF-A0A845UPX4-F1
#
_entry.id   AF-A0A845UPX4-F1
#
_cell.length_a   1.000
_cell.length_b   1.000
_cell.length_c   1.000
_cell.angle_alpha   90.00
_cell.angle_beta   90.00
_cell.angle_gamma   90.00
#
_symmetry.space_group_name_H-M   'P 1'
#
loop_
_entity.id
_entity.type
_entity.pdbx_description
1 polymer ?
#
loop_
_entity_poly.entity_id
_entity_poly.type
_entity_poly.pdbx_seq_one_letter_code
_entity_poly.pdbx_strand_id
1 'polypeptide(L)'
;MTGSARASFVIAATALALHKGGMTLCGGTIMALSDALDAFPNVVPGDDVALAHARAREVIAARLHSNETAFGAAKYALEVEMAALWALRARAYSKGT
;
A
#
# COMPACT_ATOMS: atom_id res chain seq x y z
N MET A 1 -16.11 -9.17 -8.78
CA MET A 1 -14.80 -8.75 -9.35
C MET A 1 -13.95 -7.92 -8.37
N THR A 2 -14.56 -7.16 -7.45
CA THR A 2 -13.90 -6.32 -6.42
C THR A 2 -12.97 -7.06 -5.45
N GLY A 3 -13.26 -8.33 -5.11
CA GLY A 3 -12.41 -9.13 -4.22
C GLY A 3 -11.00 -9.39 -4.77
N SER A 4 -10.87 -9.53 -6.10
CA SER A 4 -9.57 -9.71 -6.76
C SER A 4 -8.78 -8.39 -6.78
N ALA A 5 -9.43 -7.25 -7.03
CA ALA A 5 -8.78 -5.95 -7.07
C ALA A 5 -8.23 -5.53 -5.68
N ARG A 6 -9.02 -5.74 -4.61
CA ARG A 6 -8.58 -5.50 -3.23
C ARG A 6 -7.36 -6.36 -2.86
N ALA A 7 -7.37 -7.64 -3.24
CA ALA A 7 -6.24 -8.53 -2.98
C ALA A 7 -4.97 -8.07 -3.71
N SER A 8 -5.08 -7.69 -4.99
CA SER A 8 -3.96 -7.13 -5.77
C SER A 8 -3.39 -5.88 -5.13
N PHE A 9 -4.24 -4.97 -4.65
CA PHE A 9 -3.82 -3.79 -3.91
C PHE A 9 -3.02 -4.16 -2.66
N VAL A 10 -3.54 -5.05 -1.81
CA VAL A 10 -2.85 -5.46 -0.58
C VAL A 10 -1.51 -6.11 -0.89
N ILE A 11 -1.43 -6.93 -1.95
CA ILE A 11 -0.17 -7.57 -2.38
C ILE A 11 0.84 -6.50 -2.81
N ALA A 12 0.46 -5.59 -3.71
CA ALA A 12 1.36 -4.56 -4.22
C ALA A 12 1.81 -3.59 -3.12
N ALA A 13 0.89 -3.16 -2.26
CA ALA A 13 1.18 -2.29 -1.12
C ALA A 13 2.12 -2.97 -0.12
N THR A 14 1.90 -4.27 0.18
CA THR A 14 2.80 -5.04 1.05
C THR A 14 4.19 -5.19 0.41
N ALA A 15 4.24 -5.52 -0.88
CA ALA A 15 5.50 -5.67 -1.60
C ALA A 15 6.33 -4.38 -1.55
N LEU A 16 5.69 -3.21 -1.78
CA LEU A 16 6.38 -1.93 -1.68
C LEU A 16 6.80 -1.59 -0.25
N ALA A 17 5.95 -1.85 0.74
CA ALA A 17 6.26 -1.62 2.16
C ALA A 17 7.49 -2.41 2.62
N LEU A 18 7.64 -3.66 2.17
CA LEU A 18 8.77 -4.51 2.52
C LEU A 18 10.04 -4.20 1.70
N HIS A 19 9.89 -3.62 0.51
CA HIS A 19 11.01 -3.32 -0.37
C HIS A 19 11.89 -2.21 0.23
N LYS A 20 13.19 -2.45 0.37
CA LYS A 20 14.15 -1.43 0.85
C LYS A 20 14.72 -0.63 -0.31
N GLY A 21 15.03 0.63 -0.05
CA GLY A 21 15.53 1.57 -1.07
C GLY A 21 14.58 2.73 -1.37
N GLY A 22 15.07 3.64 -2.20
CA GLY A 22 14.37 4.82 -2.69
C GLY A 22 13.58 4.58 -3.97
N MET A 23 13.12 5.67 -4.60
CA MET A 23 12.18 5.64 -5.73
C MET A 23 12.67 4.82 -6.92
N THR A 24 13.96 4.94 -7.28
CA THR A 24 14.56 4.22 -8.40
C THR A 24 14.57 2.71 -8.20
N LEU A 25 14.92 2.24 -7.00
CA LEU A 25 15.01 0.81 -6.69
C LEU A 25 13.62 0.17 -6.60
N CYS A 26 12.62 0.95 -6.15
CA CYS A 26 11.24 0.49 -6.03
C CYS A 26 10.46 0.59 -7.35
N GLY A 27 11.08 0.88 -8.50
CA GLY A 27 10.37 1.20 -9.74
C GLY A 27 9.32 0.14 -10.15
N GLY A 28 9.68 -1.15 -10.08
CA GLY A 28 8.76 -2.25 -10.41
C GLY A 28 7.58 -2.38 -9.44
N THR A 29 7.81 -2.23 -8.14
CA THR A 29 6.75 -2.32 -7.12
C THR A 29 5.85 -1.08 -7.11
N ILE A 30 6.38 0.09 -7.47
CA ILE A 30 5.59 1.31 -7.68
C ILE A 30 4.63 1.15 -8.86
N MET A 31 5.07 0.59 -9.98
CA MET A 31 4.19 0.34 -11.14
C MET A 31 3.06 -0.63 -10.79
N ALA A 32 3.39 -1.76 -10.14
CA ALA A 32 2.39 -2.72 -9.70
C ALA A 32 1.37 -2.10 -8.70
N LEU A 33 1.83 -1.19 -7.83
CA LEU A 33 0.95 -0.46 -6.93
C LEU A 33 0.03 0.52 -7.68
N SER A 34 0.55 1.20 -8.70
CA SER A 34 -0.25 2.09 -9.56
C SER A 34 -1.36 1.32 -10.26
N ASP A 35 -1.04 0.21 -10.92
CA ASP A 35 -2.02 -0.64 -11.61
C ASP A 35 -3.10 -1.16 -10.65
N ALA A 36 -2.69 -1.53 -9.43
CA ALA A 36 -3.62 -2.00 -8.42
C ALA A 36 -4.54 -0.88 -7.89
N LEU A 37 -4.04 0.36 -7.78
CA LEU A 37 -4.86 1.53 -7.42
C LEU A 37 -5.85 1.88 -8.52
N ASP A 38 -5.48 1.76 -9.79
CA ASP A 38 -6.37 1.99 -10.92
C ASP A 38 -7.48 0.93 -10.98
N ALA A 39 -7.15 -0.33 -10.69
CA ALA A 39 -8.13 -1.42 -10.59
C ALA A 39 -9.00 -1.35 -9.31
N PHE A 40 -8.54 -0.66 -8.27
CA PHE A 40 -9.21 -0.48 -6.99
C PHE A 40 -9.29 1.01 -6.61
N PRO A 41 -10.04 1.84 -7.36
CA PRO A 41 -9.97 3.28 -7.25
C PRO A 41 -10.72 3.84 -6.02
N ASN A 42 -11.69 3.12 -5.49
CA ASN A 42 -12.53 3.62 -4.40
C ASN A 42 -12.49 2.64 -3.22
N VAL A 43 -12.25 3.19 -2.04
CA VAL A 43 -12.29 2.47 -0.77
C VAL A 43 -13.33 3.13 0.11
N VAL A 44 -14.16 2.31 0.75
CA VAL A 44 -15.19 2.79 1.65
C VAL A 44 -14.52 3.36 2.91
N PRO A 45 -14.92 4.55 3.39
CA PRO A 45 -14.45 5.06 4.68
C PRO A 45 -14.71 4.03 5.79
N GLY A 46 -13.67 3.69 6.56
CA GLY A 46 -13.73 2.68 7.62
C GLY A 46 -13.33 1.26 7.20
N ASP A 47 -13.00 1.02 5.92
CA ASP A 47 -12.34 -0.23 5.49
C ASP A 47 -10.95 -0.33 6.12
N ASP A 48 -10.51 -1.56 6.44
CA ASP A 48 -9.22 -1.83 7.09
C ASP A 48 -8.01 -1.39 6.24
N VAL A 49 -8.21 -1.26 4.92
CA VAL A 49 -7.21 -0.81 3.94
C VAL A 49 -7.32 0.67 3.59
N ALA A 50 -8.29 1.43 4.13
CA ALA A 50 -8.54 2.81 3.70
C ALA A 50 -7.33 3.74 3.92
N LEU A 51 -6.66 3.62 5.07
CA LEU A 51 -5.45 4.41 5.36
C LEU A 51 -4.28 4.01 4.46
N ALA A 52 -4.04 2.71 4.29
CA ALA A 52 -3.02 2.20 3.37
C ALA A 52 -3.27 2.68 1.93
N HIS A 53 -4.53 2.74 1.50
CA HIS A 53 -4.91 3.25 0.17
C HIS A 53 -4.58 4.73 -0.01
N ALA A 54 -4.86 5.55 0.99
CA ALA A 54 -4.48 6.96 0.98
C ALA A 54 -2.95 7.14 0.91
N ARG A 55 -2.18 6.38 1.70
CA ARG A 55 -0.70 6.44 1.66
C ARG A 55 -0.14 5.94 0.34
N ALA A 56 -0.73 4.91 -0.25
CA ALA A 56 -0.34 4.43 -1.58
C ALA A 56 -0.53 5.51 -2.64
N ARG A 57 -1.61 6.31 -2.59
CA ARG A 57 -1.80 7.46 -3.48
C ARG A 57 -0.75 8.54 -3.28
N GLU A 58 -0.37 8.82 -2.05
CA GLU A 58 0.72 9.77 -1.74
C GLU A 58 2.06 9.31 -2.31
N VAL A 59 2.36 8.00 -2.26
CA VAL A 59 3.53 7.40 -2.90
C VAL A 59 3.52 7.65 -4.41
N ILE A 60 2.41 7.36 -5.08
CA ILE A 60 2.30 7.57 -6.54
C ILE A 60 2.41 9.05 -6.88
N ALA A 61 1.77 9.93 -6.10
CA ALA A 61 1.88 11.37 -6.28
C ALA A 61 3.34 11.84 -6.13
N ALA A 62 4.06 11.39 -5.10
CA ALA A 62 5.47 11.72 -4.92
C ALA A 62 6.35 11.23 -6.07
N ARG A 63 6.06 10.03 -6.61
CA ARG A 63 6.74 9.48 -7.79
C ARG A 63 6.54 10.37 -9.02
N LEU A 64 5.30 10.78 -9.28
CA LEU A 64 4.94 11.62 -10.44
C LEU A 64 5.64 12.99 -10.39
N HIS A 65 5.82 13.54 -9.19
CA HIS A 65 6.54 14.80 -9.00
C HIS A 65 8.06 14.63 -8.84
N SER A 66 8.60 13.41 -8.95
CA SER A 66 10.01 13.08 -8.69
C SER A 66 10.53 13.62 -7.34
N ASN A 67 9.66 13.64 -6.32
CA ASN A 67 9.99 14.18 -5.00
C ASN A 67 10.42 13.04 -4.06
N GLU A 68 11.74 12.83 -3.94
CA GLU A 68 12.33 11.76 -3.11
C GLU A 68 11.99 11.89 -1.62
N THR A 69 11.97 13.11 -1.06
CA THR A 69 11.64 13.32 0.35
C THR A 69 10.19 12.96 0.64
N ALA A 70 9.25 13.40 -0.21
CA ALA A 70 7.85 13.05 -0.09
C ALA A 70 7.63 11.54 -0.31
N PHE A 71 8.38 10.94 -1.24
CA PHE A 71 8.33 9.50 -1.48
C PHE A 71 8.77 8.71 -0.26
N GLY A 72 9.89 9.09 0.36
CA GLY A 72 10.38 8.44 1.58
C GLY A 72 9.37 8.53 2.73
N ALA A 73 8.77 9.70 2.95
CA ALA A 73 7.75 9.90 3.97
C ALA A 73 6.48 9.07 3.70
N ALA A 74 5.95 9.12 2.47
CA ALA A 74 4.75 8.39 2.08
C ALA A 74 4.97 6.87 2.12
N LYS A 75 6.15 6.39 1.70
CA LYS A 75 6.51 4.97 1.74
C LYS A 75 6.65 4.47 3.18
N TYR A 76 7.24 5.27 4.07
CA TYR A 76 7.31 4.94 5.49
C TYR A 76 5.91 4.89 6.13
N ALA A 77 5.05 5.87 5.83
CA ALA A 77 3.67 5.86 6.29
C ALA A 77 2.92 4.61 5.79
N LEU A 78 3.09 4.25 4.51
CA LEU A 78 2.54 3.02 3.95
C LEU A 78 3.06 1.77 4.68
N GLU A 79 4.35 1.70 5.01
CA GLU A 79 4.94 0.60 5.79
C GLU A 79 4.25 0.44 7.14
N VAL A 80 3.98 1.55 7.85
CA VAL A 80 3.27 1.55 9.13
C VAL A 80 1.83 1.04 8.98
N GLU A 81 1.07 1.53 7.99
CA GLU A 81 -0.31 1.10 7.77
C GLU A 81 -0.40 -0.39 7.39
N MET A 82 0.52 -0.87 6.55
CA MET A 82 0.56 -2.28 6.18
C MET A 82 0.96 -3.17 7.36
N ALA A 83 1.89 -2.73 8.22
CA ALA A 83 2.22 -3.44 9.45
C ALA A 83 1.01 -3.54 10.40
N ALA A 84 0.24 -2.45 10.55
CA ALA A 84 -0.98 -2.45 11.35
C ALA A 84 -2.06 -3.40 10.80
N LEU A 85 -2.28 -3.39 9.49
CA LEU A 85 -3.19 -4.31 8.81
C LEU A 85 -2.83 -5.78 9.08
N TRP A 86 -1.56 -6.14 8.92
CA TRP A 86 -1.10 -7.51 9.14
C TRP A 86 -1.15 -7.91 10.62
N ALA A 87 -0.86 -6.99 11.55
CA ALA A 87 -1.00 -7.24 12.97
C ALA A 87 -2.47 -7.52 13.37
N LEU A 88 -3.43 -6.79 12.79
CA LEU A 88 -4.86 -7.04 12.99
C LEU A 88 -5.26 -8.44 12.49
N ARG A 89 -4.82 -8.82 11.29
CA ARG A 89 -5.10 -10.13 10.70
C ARG A 89 -4.49 -11.27 11.51
N ALA A 90 -3.26 -11.11 11.98
CA ALA A 90 -2.59 -12.10 12.84
C ALA A 90 -3.37 -12.32 14.15
N ARG A 91 -3.87 -11.25 14.79
CA ARG A 91 -4.71 -11.33 15.99
C ARG A 91 -6.07 -11.98 15.74
N ALA A 92 -6.67 -11.73 14.58
CA ALA A 92 -7.92 -12.38 14.19
C ALA A 92 -7.71 -13.90 14.02
N TYR A 93 -6.60 -14.28 13.37
CA TYR A 93 -6.22 -15.67 13.20
C TYR A 93 -5.96 -16.38 14.53
N SER A 94 -5.25 -15.74 15.47
CA SER A 94 -4.95 -16.32 16.78
C SER A 94 -6.15 -16.49 17.72
N LYS A 95 -7.26 -15.80 17.45
CA LYS A 95 -8.52 -15.92 18.22
C LYS A 95 -9.50 -16.94 17.61
N GLY A 96 -9.23 -17.41 16.40
CA GLY A 96 -10.06 -18.35 15.66
C GLY A 96 -9.61 -19.81 15.74
N THR A 97 -8.69 -20.13 16.65
CA THR A 97 -8.21 -21.48 17.01
C THR A 97 -8.59 -21.80 18.44
#